data_AF-A0A925Q9U3-F1
#
_entry.id   AF-A0A925Q9U3-F1
#
_cell.length_a   1.000
_cell.length_b   1.000
_cell.length_c   1.000
_cell.angle_alpha   90.00
_cell.angle_beta   90.00
_cell.angle_gamma   90.00
#
_symmetry.space_group_name_H-M   'P 1'
#
loop_
_entity.id
_entity.type
_entity.pdbx_description
1 polymer ?
#
loop_
_entity_poly.entity_id
_entity_poly.type
_entity_poly.pdbx_seq_one_letter_code
_entity_poly.pdbx_strand_id
1 'polypeptide(L)'
;MKASALKPGSTYFRLTYSDPDLTMPGVEPVVYLSEVTDDDGTHGYVFQDTASYVRLGSGLEGEEQSEEIGLYFVPDDDLGTISDLAEVVADVTAAGQRAAELGYPQLRVIRDGWKNPD
;
A
#
# COMPACT_ATOMS: atom_id res chain seq x y z
N MET A 1 9.16 -0.20 -8.65
CA MET A 1 9.99 -1.32 -8.13
C MET A 1 10.06 -2.52 -9.08
N LYS A 2 11.12 -3.34 -9.00
CA LYS A 2 11.21 -4.67 -9.65
C LYS A 2 11.11 -5.79 -8.59
N ALA A 3 10.43 -6.87 -8.92
CA ALA A 3 10.31 -8.08 -8.11
C ALA A 3 11.62 -8.57 -7.49
N SER A 4 12.68 -8.67 -8.32
CA SER A 4 13.98 -9.17 -7.90
C SER A 4 14.72 -8.31 -6.88
N ALA A 5 14.23 -7.10 -6.59
CA ALA A 5 14.78 -6.23 -5.55
C ALA A 5 14.13 -6.46 -4.17
N LEU A 6 13.04 -7.23 -4.10
CA LEU A 6 12.34 -7.52 -2.86
C LEU A 6 13.17 -8.47 -1.98
N LYS A 7 13.21 -8.17 -0.67
CA LYS A 7 13.93 -8.96 0.33
C LYS A 7 13.02 -9.26 1.52
N PRO A 8 12.77 -10.54 1.85
CA PRO A 8 11.91 -10.90 2.99
C PRO A 8 12.34 -10.18 4.27
N GLY A 9 11.36 -9.70 5.04
CA GLY A 9 11.57 -8.93 6.26
C GLY A 9 11.99 -7.47 6.04
N SER A 10 12.21 -7.03 4.79
CA SER A 10 12.49 -5.62 4.50
C SER A 10 11.21 -4.80 4.41
N THR A 11 11.31 -3.53 4.80
CA THR A 11 10.20 -2.57 4.74
C THR A 11 10.14 -1.88 3.38
N TYR A 12 8.91 -1.80 2.87
CA TYR A 12 8.52 -1.10 1.66
C TYR A 12 7.31 -0.22 1.96
N PHE A 13 6.86 0.54 0.96
CA PHE A 13 5.79 1.50 1.13
C PHE A 13 4.77 1.32 0.01
N ARG A 14 3.51 1.18 0.39
CA ARG A 14 2.39 1.26 -0.53
C ARG A 14 1.93 2.71 -0.59
N LEU A 15 1.89 3.25 -1.80
CA LEU A 15 1.42 4.61 -2.06
C LEU A 15 0.01 4.57 -2.65
N THR A 16 -0.90 5.34 -2.06
CA THR A 16 -2.27 5.53 -2.52
C THR A 16 -2.59 7.01 -2.61
N TYR A 17 -3.69 7.38 -3.27
CA TYR A 17 -4.14 8.76 -3.38
C TYR A 17 -5.63 8.86 -3.04
N SER A 18 -5.98 9.88 -2.27
CA SER A 18 -7.37 10.12 -1.83
C SER A 18 -8.18 10.97 -2.81
N ASP A 19 -7.52 11.50 -3.85
CA ASP A 19 -8.08 12.40 -4.84
C ASP A 19 -7.58 12.04 -6.25
N PRO A 20 -8.37 12.30 -7.30
CA PRO A 20 -7.99 12.01 -8.68
C PRO A 20 -6.85 12.90 -9.19
N ASP A 21 -6.61 14.05 -8.56
CA ASP A 21 -5.54 14.99 -8.93
C ASP A 21 -4.19 14.60 -8.30
N LEU A 22 -4.16 13.50 -7.53
CA LEU A 22 -2.97 12.92 -6.91
C LEU A 22 -2.24 13.91 -5.99
N THR A 23 -2.99 14.74 -5.28
CA THR A 23 -2.48 15.78 -4.38
C THR A 23 -2.45 15.35 -2.91
N MET A 24 -3.18 14.28 -2.56
CA MET A 24 -3.34 13.77 -1.21
C MET A 24 -2.83 12.33 -1.10
N PRO A 25 -1.51 12.14 -0.97
CA PRO A 25 -0.93 10.81 -0.87
C PRO A 25 -1.22 10.18 0.49
N GLY A 26 -1.59 8.90 0.49
CA GLY A 26 -1.58 8.01 1.65
C GLY A 26 -0.41 7.05 1.55
N VAL A 27 0.45 7.03 2.56
CA VAL A 27 1.64 6.17 2.62
C VAL A 27 1.46 5.12 3.71
N GLU A 28 1.52 3.85 3.33
CA GLU A 28 1.41 2.73 4.25
C GLU A 28 2.72 1.91 4.26
N PRO A 29 3.41 1.82 5.40
CA PRO A 29 4.61 0.99 5.53
C PRO A 29 4.25 -0.49 5.69
N VAL A 30 4.80 -1.32 4.81
CA VAL A 30 4.56 -2.78 4.75
C VAL A 30 5.88 -3.56 4.77
N VAL A 31 5.85 -4.79 5.29
CA VAL A 31 6.97 -5.74 5.28
C VAL A 31 6.72 -6.76 4.19
N TYR A 32 7.69 -6.97 3.31
CA TYR A 32 7.62 -8.05 2.35
C TYR A 32 7.88 -9.39 3.03
N LEU A 33 7.00 -10.37 2.80
CA LEU A 33 7.12 -11.70 3.39
C LEU A 33 7.64 -12.73 2.39
N SER A 34 6.93 -12.95 1.28
CA SER A 34 7.26 -13.98 0.30
C SER A 34 6.53 -13.75 -1.04
N GLU A 35 6.99 -14.42 -2.08
CA GLU A 35 6.22 -14.68 -3.29
C GLU A 35 5.16 -15.75 -3.01
N VAL A 36 4.04 -15.70 -3.73
CA VAL A 36 2.97 -16.69 -3.70
C VAL A 36 2.46 -16.96 -5.11
N THR A 37 1.83 -18.10 -5.27
CA THR A 37 1.08 -18.45 -6.48
C THR A 37 -0.28 -18.94 -6.03
N ASP A 38 -1.35 -18.35 -6.56
CA ASP A 38 -2.72 -18.80 -6.25
C ASP A 38 -3.07 -20.12 -6.97
N ASP A 39 -4.24 -20.66 -6.67
CA ASP A 39 -4.72 -21.93 -7.24
C ASP A 39 -4.93 -21.85 -8.77
N ASP A 40 -5.13 -20.64 -9.32
CA ASP A 40 -5.28 -20.38 -10.75
C ASP A 40 -3.93 -20.15 -11.45
N GLY A 41 -2.82 -20.19 -10.70
CA GLY A 41 -1.46 -20.02 -11.21
C GLY A 41 -1.00 -18.56 -11.32
N THR A 42 -1.76 -17.61 -10.76
CA THR A 42 -1.39 -16.20 -10.72
C THR A 42 -0.25 -16.00 -9.72
N HIS A 43 0.87 -15.46 -10.21
CA HIS A 43 2.02 -15.10 -9.37
C HIS A 43 1.82 -13.75 -8.71
N GLY A 44 2.23 -13.63 -7.44
CA GLY A 44 2.15 -12.40 -6.68
C GLY A 44 3.04 -12.40 -5.45
N TYR A 45 2.89 -11.36 -4.65
CA TYR A 45 3.75 -11.05 -3.51
C TYR A 45 2.88 -10.78 -2.29
N VAL A 46 3.31 -11.30 -1.14
CA VAL A 46 2.63 -11.09 0.13
C VAL A 46 3.40 -10.07 0.95
N PHE A 47 2.66 -9.08 1.42
CA PHE A 47 3.12 -8.08 2.36
C PHE A 47 2.26 -8.12 3.61
N GLN A 48 2.81 -7.61 4.71
CA GLN A 48 2.09 -7.42 5.97
C GLN A 48 2.29 -5.99 6.46
N ASP A 49 1.27 -5.38 7.05
CA ASP A 49 1.45 -4.07 7.66
C ASP A 49 2.54 -4.11 8.75
N THR A 50 3.39 -3.09 8.80
CA THR A 50 4.53 -3.07 9.75
C THR A 50 4.09 -3.09 11.21
N ALA A 51 2.92 -2.54 11.55
CA ALA A 51 2.44 -2.47 12.92
C ALA A 51 2.07 -3.86 13.45
N SER A 52 1.36 -4.67 12.67
CA SER A 52 1.04 -6.05 13.03
C SER A 52 2.29 -6.92 13.01
N TYR A 53 3.21 -6.75 12.04
CA TYR A 53 4.44 -7.53 11.97
C TYR A 53 5.30 -7.38 13.22
N VAL A 54 5.48 -6.14 13.69
CA VAL A 54 6.27 -5.86 14.90
C VAL A 54 5.63 -6.45 16.15
N ARG A 55 4.29 -6.45 16.23
CA ARG A 55 3.56 -6.87 17.44
C ARG A 55 3.31 -8.37 17.50
N LEU A 56 3.02 -8.99 16.36
CA LEU A 56 2.51 -10.35 16.25
C LEU A 56 3.47 -11.29 15.50
N GLY A 57 4.52 -10.75 14.87
CA GLY A 57 5.41 -11.51 14.01
C GLY A 57 4.86 -11.70 12.60
N SER A 58 5.50 -12.61 11.84
CA SER A 58 5.09 -12.94 10.48
C SER A 58 3.74 -13.65 10.46
N GLY A 59 2.76 -13.09 9.73
CA GLY A 59 1.45 -13.72 9.53
C GLY A 59 1.48 -15.01 8.71
N LEU A 60 2.62 -15.33 8.08
CA LEU A 60 2.85 -16.62 7.43
C LEU A 60 3.41 -17.67 8.41
N GLU A 61 3.82 -17.27 9.62
CA GLU A 61 4.39 -18.15 10.63
C GLU A 61 3.43 -18.26 11.83
N GLY A 62 2.49 -19.22 11.78
CA GLY A 62 1.57 -19.48 12.89
C GLY A 62 0.47 -20.49 12.52
N GLU A 63 -0.06 -21.20 13.52
CA GLU A 63 -1.18 -22.14 13.34
C GLU A 63 -2.54 -21.43 13.22
N GLU A 64 -2.65 -20.21 13.77
CA GLU A 64 -3.84 -19.35 13.69
C GLU A 64 -3.46 -17.98 13.11
N GLN A 65 -4.02 -17.63 11.95
CA GLN A 65 -3.98 -16.26 11.46
C GLN A 65 -4.90 -15.41 12.33
N SER A 66 -4.32 -14.50 13.11
CA SER A 66 -5.10 -13.51 13.85
C SER A 66 -5.79 -12.58 12.87
N GLU A 67 -7.09 -12.30 13.08
CA GLU A 67 -7.86 -11.30 12.32
C GLU A 67 -7.24 -9.89 12.42
N GLU A 68 -6.32 -9.67 13.36
CA GLU A 68 -5.58 -8.41 13.53
C GLU A 68 -4.38 -8.26 12.58
N ILE A 69 -4.06 -9.27 11.78
CA ILE A 69 -2.95 -9.23 10.82
C ILE A 69 -3.49 -8.78 9.45
N GLY A 70 -3.07 -7.59 9.01
CA GLY A 70 -3.33 -7.11 7.65
C GLY A 70 -2.35 -7.71 6.66
N LEU A 71 -2.73 -8.80 5.98
CA LEU A 71 -1.99 -9.34 4.84
C LEU A 71 -2.48 -8.71 3.54
N TYR A 72 -1.53 -8.32 2.69
CA TYR A 72 -1.76 -7.75 1.38
C TYR A 72 -1.17 -8.66 0.31
N PHE A 73 -2.04 -9.11 -0.59
CA PHE A 73 -1.66 -9.87 -1.78
C PHE A 73 -1.57 -8.89 -2.95
N VAL A 74 -0.38 -8.78 -3.54
CA VAL A 74 -0.08 -7.87 -4.65
C VAL A 74 0.29 -8.71 -5.88
N PRO A 75 -0.56 -8.75 -6.92
CA PRO A 75 -0.21 -9.39 -8.19
C PRO A 75 1.05 -8.77 -8.81
N ASP A 76 1.77 -9.52 -9.64
CA ASP A 76 3.01 -9.01 -10.28
C ASP A 76 2.79 -7.73 -11.09
N ASP A 77 1.67 -7.65 -11.82
CA ASP A 77 1.30 -6.47 -12.61
C ASP A 77 1.04 -5.22 -11.74
N ASP A 78 0.69 -5.41 -10.46
CA ASP A 78 0.40 -4.35 -9.50
C ASP A 78 1.61 -3.99 -8.62
N LEU A 79 2.75 -4.67 -8.78
CA LEU A 79 3.94 -4.43 -7.97
C LEU A 79 4.50 -3.01 -8.13
N GLY A 80 4.14 -2.32 -9.23
CA GLY A 80 4.42 -0.90 -9.42
C GLY A 80 3.84 0.02 -8.34
N THR A 81 2.86 -0.45 -7.55
CA THR A 81 2.26 0.28 -6.42
C THR A 81 3.07 0.21 -5.13
N ILE A 82 4.08 -0.66 -5.09
CA ILE A 82 5.01 -0.82 -3.97
C ILE A 82 6.31 -0.09 -4.32
N SER A 83 6.77 0.72 -3.37
CA SER A 83 7.92 1.62 -3.53
C SER A 83 8.90 1.44 -2.37
N ASP A 84 10.17 1.73 -2.63
CA ASP A 84 11.13 1.93 -1.56
C ASP A 84 11.00 3.33 -0.94
N LEU A 85 11.80 3.61 0.09
CA LEU A 85 11.72 4.89 0.79
C LEU A 85 12.12 6.08 -0.12
N ALA A 86 13.06 5.90 -1.04
CA ALA A 86 13.50 6.99 -1.91
C ALA A 86 12.44 7.29 -2.97
N GLU A 87 11.84 6.25 -3.55
CA GLU A 87 10.73 6.35 -4.49
C GLU A 87 9.52 7.05 -3.83
N VAL A 88 9.07 6.62 -2.64
CA VAL A 88 7.91 7.23 -1.98
C VAL A 88 8.15 8.68 -1.58
N VAL A 89 9.36 9.05 -1.17
CA VAL A 89 9.70 10.45 -0.86
C VAL A 89 9.62 11.32 -2.11
N ALA A 90 10.07 10.83 -3.26
CA ALA A 90 9.97 11.56 -4.52
C ALA A 90 8.50 11.80 -4.90
N ASP A 91 7.66 10.76 -4.80
CA ASP A 91 6.23 10.86 -5.15
C ASP A 91 5.45 11.77 -4.19
N VAL A 92 5.69 11.68 -2.89
CA VAL A 92 5.07 12.58 -1.89
C VAL A 92 5.51 14.03 -2.13
N THR A 93 6.76 14.26 -2.51
CA THR A 93 7.25 15.60 -2.86
C THR A 93 6.54 16.14 -4.10
N ALA A 94 6.38 15.31 -5.14
CA ALA A 94 5.65 15.68 -6.36
C ALA A 94 4.16 15.95 -6.08
N ALA A 95 3.52 15.16 -5.21
CA ALA A 95 2.15 15.40 -4.76
C ALA A 95 2.01 16.74 -4.05
N GLY A 96 2.96 17.09 -3.18
CA GLY A 96 3.00 18.40 -2.51
C GLY A 96 3.16 19.58 -3.48
N GLN A 97 3.97 19.42 -4.52
CA GLN A 97 4.10 20.43 -5.58
C GLN A 97 2.79 20.62 -6.35
N ARG A 98 2.14 19.52 -6.79
CA ARG A 98 0.83 19.57 -7.45
C ARG A 98 -0.24 20.21 -6.57
N ALA A 99 -0.26 19.87 -5.29
CA ALA A 99 -1.19 20.48 -4.32
C ALA A 99 -1.00 22.00 -4.27
N ALA A 100 0.25 22.49 -4.22
CA ALA A 100 0.53 23.92 -4.22
C ALA A 100 0.08 24.62 -5.52
N GLU A 101 0.31 24.00 -6.68
CA GLU A 101 -0.12 24.52 -7.99
C GLU A 101 -1.65 24.61 -8.11
N LEU A 102 -2.36 23.66 -7.53
CA LEU A 102 -3.83 23.59 -7.53
C LEU A 102 -4.48 24.34 -6.36
N GLY A 103 -3.70 25.02 -5.53
CA GLY A 103 -4.21 25.84 -4.42
C GLY A 103 -4.71 25.03 -3.22
N TYR A 104 -4.08 23.89 -2.92
CA TYR A 104 -4.41 22.94 -1.86
C TYR A 104 -5.88 22.49 -1.94
N PRO A 105 -6.24 21.71 -2.97
CA PRO A 105 -7.61 21.23 -3.13
C PRO A 105 -8.06 20.50 -1.87
N GLN A 106 -9.36 20.53 -1.60
CA GLN A 106 -9.95 19.88 -0.44
C GLN A 106 -10.93 18.82 -0.92
N LEU A 107 -11.00 17.69 -0.19
CA LEU A 107 -12.01 16.68 -0.45
C LEU A 107 -13.40 17.28 -0.24
N ARG A 108 -14.34 16.88 -1.10
CA ARG A 108 -15.72 17.34 -0.99
C ARG A 108 -16.31 16.85 0.34
N VAL A 109 -16.79 17.79 1.16
CA VAL A 109 -17.53 17.45 2.37
C VAL A 109 -18.87 16.81 1.98
N ILE A 110 -19.08 15.56 2.37
CA ILE A 110 -20.36 14.87 2.20
C ILE A 110 -21.30 15.34 3.32
N ARG A 111 -22.12 16.35 3.04
CA ARG A 111 -23.03 16.96 4.03
C ARG A 111 -24.34 16.19 4.27
N ASP A 112 -24.77 15.39 3.31
CA ASP A 112 -26.05 14.68 3.36
C ASP A 112 -25.90 13.19 3.76
N GLY A 113 -24.73 12.78 4.25
CA GLY A 113 -24.39 11.38 4.45
C GLY A 113 -24.13 10.61 3.14
N TRP A 114 -23.78 9.33 3.27
CA TRP A 114 -23.56 8.44 2.14
C TRP A 114 -24.90 8.20 1.41
N LYS A 115 -24.99 8.62 0.14
CA LYS A 115 -26.13 8.32 -0.74
C LYS A 115 -25.65 7.29 -1.76
N ASN A 116 -26.24 6.10 -1.76
CA ASN A 116 -25.94 5.10 -2.78
C ASN A 116 -26.32 5.65 -4.16
N PRO A 117 -25.47 5.48 -5.18
CA PRO A 117 -25.87 5.72 -6.56
C PRO A 117 -26.92 4.67 -6.96
N ASP A 118 -28.06 5.14 -7.49
CA ASP A 118 -29.09 4.30 -8.13
C ASP A 118 -28.60 3.68 -9.45
#